data_AF-A0A1M6JHE9-F1
#
_entry.id   AF-A0A1M6JHE9-F1
#
_cell.length_a   1.000
_cell.length_b   1.000
_cell.length_c   1.000
_cell.angle_alpha   90.00
_cell.angle_beta   90.00
_cell.angle_gamma   90.00
#
_symmetry.space_group_name_H-M   'P 1'
#
loop_
_entity.id
_entity.type
_entity.pdbx_description
1 polymer ?
#
loop_
_entity_poly.entity_id
_entity_poly.type
_entity_poly.pdbx_seq_one_letter_code
_entity_poly.pdbx_strand_id
1 'polypeptide(L)'
;MNHTASPPAATESPLPALGIALAGALTVGFLTSFAQGWLPAPVNSLANSGGSWSLAAFLLALLGRRMRVSVAIGVLALVAMVLGYDLASMLRGFGVSPFYTLFWGTAAVTIGPLLGWSAHVLRHRSRWAPAGAGLMAGILVGDGANGLLTVLESTSPVYWTLSVLAGLVLLVWACVRRFPGVRPVLAAVATTALVAGAICGVFATANHFLSGGEAPAAAESSAGAIAVLDTEVRAQG
;
A
#
# COMPACT_ATOMS: atom_id res chain seq x y z
N MET A 1 -52.58 22.79 6.14
CA MET A 1 -51.57 21.90 5.54
C MET A 1 -50.26 22.15 6.28
N ASN A 2 -49.89 21.28 7.22
CA ASN A 2 -48.68 21.45 8.03
C ASN A 2 -47.49 20.82 7.27
N HIS A 3 -46.58 21.66 6.79
CA HIS A 3 -45.26 21.23 6.33
C HIS A 3 -44.43 20.80 7.55
N THR A 4 -44.37 19.50 7.81
CA THR A 4 -43.39 18.93 8.73
C THR A 4 -42.01 19.04 8.07
N ALA A 5 -41.25 20.06 8.47
CA ALA A 5 -39.84 20.16 8.10
C ALA A 5 -39.11 18.89 8.58
N SER A 6 -38.51 18.15 7.65
CA SER A 6 -37.67 17.01 8.02
C SER A 6 -36.50 17.52 8.88
N PRO A 7 -36.20 16.89 10.02
CA PRO A 7 -35.11 17.32 10.87
C PRO A 7 -33.78 17.26 10.09
N PRO A 8 -32.84 18.19 10.31
CA PRO A 8 -31.55 18.17 9.63
C PRO A 8 -30.83 16.86 9.97
N ALA A 9 -30.34 16.17 8.93
CA ALA A 9 -29.59 14.93 9.10
C ALA A 9 -28.41 15.19 10.05
N ALA A 10 -28.41 14.50 11.19
CA ALA A 10 -27.36 14.64 12.19
C ALA A 10 -26.00 14.36 11.54
N THR A 11 -25.09 15.34 11.61
CA THR A 11 -23.74 15.18 11.08
C THR A 11 -22.94 14.31 12.06
N GLU A 12 -22.79 13.03 11.74
CA GLU A 12 -21.86 12.15 12.46
C GLU A 12 -20.44 12.75 12.41
N SER A 13 -19.79 12.85 13.58
CA SER A 13 -18.42 13.34 13.72
C SER A 13 -17.41 12.35 13.11
N PRO A 14 -16.39 12.80 12.36
CA PRO A 14 -15.37 11.92 11.81
C PRO A 14 -14.30 11.47 12.83
N LEU A 15 -14.29 12.06 14.03
CA LEU A 15 -13.22 11.87 15.02
C LEU A 15 -13.02 10.41 15.44
N PRO A 16 -14.07 9.60 15.73
CA PRO A 16 -13.87 8.21 16.12
C PRO A 16 -13.22 7.38 15.01
N ALA A 17 -13.64 7.58 13.76
CA ALA A 17 -13.08 6.86 12.61
C ALA A 17 -11.60 7.22 12.40
N LEU A 18 -11.25 8.50 12.53
CA LEU A 18 -9.86 8.95 12.47
C LEU A 18 -9.02 8.39 13.62
N GLY A 19 -9.54 8.42 14.84
CA GLY A 19 -8.84 7.87 16.02
C GLY A 19 -8.56 6.37 15.90
N ILE A 20 -9.57 5.59 15.49
CA ILE A 20 -9.41 4.14 15.24
C ILE A 20 -8.40 3.90 14.12
N ALA A 21 -8.48 4.66 13.02
CA ALA A 21 -7.58 4.49 11.89
C ALA A 21 -6.12 4.81 12.26
N LEU A 22 -5.89 5.90 12.99
CA LEU A 22 -4.55 6.29 13.45
C LEU A 22 -3.97 5.26 14.42
N ALA A 23 -4.74 4.83 15.42
CA ALA A 23 -4.30 3.82 16.38
C ALA A 23 -4.03 2.48 15.70
N GLY A 24 -4.93 2.04 14.81
CA GLY A 24 -4.77 0.80 14.04
C GLY A 24 -3.55 0.85 13.13
N ALA A 25 -3.35 1.96 12.41
CA ALA A 25 -2.20 2.15 11.54
C ALA A 25 -0.87 2.22 12.29
N LEU A 26 -0.79 2.98 13.39
CA LEU A 26 0.39 2.99 14.26
C LEU A 26 0.73 1.57 14.74
N THR A 27 -0.30 0.83 15.15
CA THR A 27 -0.14 -0.57 15.61
C THR A 27 0.37 -1.47 14.48
N VAL A 28 -0.16 -1.35 13.27
CA VAL A 28 0.31 -2.11 12.10
C VAL A 28 1.78 -1.79 11.83
N GLY A 29 2.15 -0.51 11.71
CA GLY A 29 3.55 -0.10 11.50
C GLY A 29 4.49 -0.63 12.58
N PHE A 30 4.09 -0.46 13.84
CA PHE A 30 4.85 -0.95 15.00
C PHE A 30 5.06 -2.46 14.95
N LEU A 31 3.99 -3.23 14.76
CA LEU A 31 4.06 -4.69 14.72
C LEU A 31 4.85 -5.20 13.51
N THR A 32 4.75 -4.54 12.36
CA THR A 32 5.50 -4.94 11.16
C THR A 32 7.03 -4.82 11.34
N SER A 33 7.50 -3.84 12.12
CA SER A 33 8.91 -3.73 12.50
C SER A 33 9.40 -4.96 13.28
N PHE A 34 8.64 -5.43 14.28
CA PHE A 34 8.96 -6.67 15.01
C PHE A 34 8.78 -7.93 14.15
N ALA A 35 7.75 -7.95 13.31
CA ALA A 35 7.39 -9.11 12.49
C ALA A 35 8.50 -9.51 11.50
N GLN A 36 9.35 -8.58 11.04
CA GLN A 36 10.52 -8.92 10.21
C GLN A 36 11.51 -9.86 10.92
N GLY A 37 11.57 -9.86 12.25
CA GLY A 37 12.38 -10.80 13.01
C GLY A 37 11.66 -12.10 13.40
N TRP A 38 10.34 -12.15 13.29
CA TRP A 38 9.51 -13.25 13.83
C TRP A 38 8.75 -14.05 12.77
N LEU A 39 8.45 -13.46 11.61
CA LEU A 39 7.73 -14.13 10.55
C LEU A 39 8.62 -15.17 9.85
N PRO A 40 8.07 -16.37 9.56
CA PRO A 40 8.75 -17.35 8.74
C PRO A 40 9.17 -16.78 7.38
N ALA A 41 10.30 -17.23 6.86
CA ALA A 41 10.86 -16.78 5.58
C ALA A 41 9.84 -16.70 4.41
N PRO A 42 8.89 -17.64 4.24
CA PRO A 42 7.89 -17.56 3.17
C PRO A 42 7.00 -16.32 3.17
N VAL A 43 6.77 -15.72 4.34
CA VAL A 43 5.84 -14.59 4.52
C VAL A 43 6.51 -13.36 5.13
N ASN A 44 7.83 -13.39 5.34
CA ASN A 44 8.55 -12.30 6.00
C ASN A 44 8.36 -10.94 5.29
N SER A 45 8.36 -10.95 3.95
CA SER A 45 8.13 -9.76 3.12
C SER A 45 6.75 -9.10 3.34
N LEU A 46 5.77 -9.79 3.95
CA LEU A 46 4.50 -9.18 4.39
C LEU A 46 4.74 -8.04 5.38
N ALA A 47 5.75 -8.16 6.23
CA ALA A 47 6.08 -7.16 7.23
C ALA A 47 6.78 -5.93 6.65
N ASN A 48 7.15 -5.94 5.36
CA ASN A 48 7.84 -4.82 4.75
C ASN A 48 7.57 -4.74 3.24
N SER A 49 6.29 -4.60 2.88
CA SER A 49 5.87 -4.46 1.48
C SER A 49 4.94 -3.27 1.32
N GLY A 50 5.13 -2.51 0.23
CA GLY A 50 4.26 -1.38 -0.10
C GLY A 50 2.82 -1.84 -0.34
N GLY A 51 2.61 -3.02 -0.92
CA GLY A 51 1.30 -3.61 -1.17
C GLY A 51 0.53 -3.94 0.12
N SER A 52 1.18 -4.56 1.11
CA SER A 52 0.53 -4.89 2.39
C SER A 52 0.14 -3.64 3.19
N TRP A 53 1.03 -2.65 3.25
CA TRP A 53 0.76 -1.36 3.91
C TRP A 53 -0.35 -0.57 3.19
N SER A 54 -0.34 -0.59 1.86
CA SER A 54 -1.41 -0.01 1.05
C SER A 54 -2.75 -0.69 1.30
N LEU A 55 -2.78 -2.02 1.41
CA LEU A 55 -3.99 -2.77 1.74
C LEU A 55 -4.50 -2.41 3.13
N ALA A 56 -3.62 -2.33 4.14
CA ALA A 56 -4.00 -1.91 5.48
C ALA A 56 -4.61 -0.49 5.48
N ALA A 57 -3.97 0.46 4.81
CA ALA A 57 -4.48 1.84 4.72
C ALA A 57 -5.82 1.91 3.96
N PHE A 58 -5.97 1.15 2.88
CA PHE A 58 -7.23 1.02 2.14
C PHE A 58 -8.36 0.48 3.04
N LEU A 59 -8.09 -0.59 3.81
CA LEU A 59 -9.06 -1.19 4.72
C LEU A 59 -9.48 -0.21 5.84
N LEU A 60 -8.52 0.50 6.43
CA LEU A 60 -8.81 1.54 7.41
C LEU A 60 -9.62 2.69 6.82
N ALA A 61 -9.35 3.08 5.57
CA ALA A 61 -10.10 4.13 4.89
C ALA A 61 -11.58 3.80 4.62
N LEU A 62 -11.96 2.51 4.71
CA LEU A 62 -13.37 2.09 4.68
C LEU A 62 -14.17 2.60 5.89
N LEU A 63 -13.52 3.02 6.97
CA LEU A 63 -14.16 3.67 8.12
C LEU A 63 -14.70 5.07 7.77
N GLY A 64 -14.15 5.70 6.74
CA GLY A 64 -14.59 7.02 6.27
C GLY A 64 -15.95 6.95 5.58
N ARG A 65 -16.96 7.62 6.16
CA ARG A 65 -18.29 7.74 5.55
C ARG A 65 -18.38 8.81 4.46
N ARG A 66 -17.51 9.80 4.52
CA ARG A 66 -17.41 10.89 3.54
C ARG A 66 -16.11 10.73 2.76
N MET A 67 -16.13 11.06 1.46
CA MET A 67 -14.95 10.95 0.58
C MET A 67 -13.70 11.60 1.19
N ARG A 68 -13.83 12.86 1.63
CA ARG A 68 -12.72 13.62 2.24
C ARG A 68 -12.15 12.92 3.49
N VAL A 69 -13.00 12.25 4.27
CA VAL A 69 -12.57 11.52 5.47
C VAL A 69 -11.86 10.23 5.08
N SER A 70 -12.36 9.47 4.10
CA SER A 70 -11.65 8.27 3.61
C SER A 70 -10.29 8.62 3.02
N VAL A 71 -10.20 9.69 2.22
CA VAL A 71 -8.95 10.23 1.67
C VAL A 71 -7.98 10.62 2.79
N ALA A 72 -8.45 11.38 3.79
CA ALA A 72 -7.63 11.76 4.93
C ALA A 72 -7.14 10.53 5.71
N ILE A 73 -8.01 9.54 5.96
CA ILE A 73 -7.62 8.29 6.60
C ILE A 73 -6.54 7.56 5.80
N GLY A 74 -6.65 7.47 4.47
CA GLY A 74 -5.64 6.81 3.64
C GLY A 74 -4.24 7.43 3.79
N VAL A 75 -4.14 8.75 3.79
CA VAL A 75 -2.88 9.49 4.03
C VAL A 75 -2.38 9.27 5.45
N LEU A 76 -3.24 9.56 6.43
CA LEU A 76 -2.87 9.52 7.84
C LEU A 76 -2.50 8.11 8.30
N ALA A 77 -3.15 7.08 7.75
CA ALA A 77 -2.82 5.69 8.05
C ALA A 77 -1.42 5.32 7.54
N LEU A 78 -1.06 5.66 6.30
CA LEU A 78 0.29 5.37 5.81
C LEU A 78 1.37 6.13 6.60
N VAL A 79 1.14 7.42 6.89
CA VAL A 79 2.07 8.21 7.72
C VAL A 79 2.19 7.60 9.13
N ALA A 80 1.07 7.23 9.74
CA ALA A 80 1.05 6.57 11.04
C ALA A 80 1.79 5.22 11.04
N MET A 81 1.67 4.41 9.98
CA MET A 81 2.44 3.18 9.86
C MET A 81 3.95 3.46 9.78
N VAL A 82 4.39 4.47 9.03
CA VAL A 82 5.82 4.87 8.97
C VAL A 82 6.31 5.25 10.36
N LEU A 83 5.58 6.11 11.07
CA LEU A 83 5.97 6.55 12.41
C LEU A 83 5.94 5.41 13.44
N GLY A 84 4.96 4.52 13.36
CA GLY A 84 4.88 3.33 14.21
C GLY A 84 6.05 2.38 13.97
N TYR A 85 6.43 2.21 12.71
CA TYR A 85 7.58 1.40 12.32
C TYR A 85 8.90 1.98 12.82
N ASP A 86 9.12 3.28 12.64
CA ASP A 86 10.31 3.99 13.11
C ASP A 86 10.41 3.90 14.64
N LEU A 87 9.29 4.11 15.35
CA LEU A 87 9.23 3.95 16.80
C LEU A 87 9.65 2.54 17.25
N ALA A 88 9.07 1.51 16.64
CA ALA A 88 9.42 0.13 16.96
C ALA A 88 10.88 -0.18 16.61
N SER A 89 11.42 0.38 15.52
CA SER A 89 12.83 0.20 15.14
C SER A 89 13.76 0.81 16.18
N MET A 90 13.48 2.02 16.67
CA MET A 90 14.24 2.64 17.77
C MET A 90 14.19 1.81 19.05
N LEU A 91 13.01 1.29 19.42
CA LEU A 91 12.87 0.44 20.61
C LEU A 91 13.62 -0.88 20.51
N ARG A 92 13.85 -1.38 19.29
CA ARG A 92 14.67 -2.56 19.02
C ARG A 92 16.17 -2.24 18.93
N GLY A 93 16.56 -0.98 19.08
CA GLY A 93 17.95 -0.52 19.02
C GLY A 93 18.47 -0.24 17.61
N PHE A 94 17.60 -0.19 16.59
CA PHE A 94 17.99 0.19 15.22
C PHE A 94 18.00 1.71 15.04
N GLY A 95 18.92 2.21 14.22
CA GLY A 95 18.92 3.60 13.78
C GLY A 95 17.74 3.90 12.85
N VAL A 96 17.17 5.10 12.96
CA VAL A 96 16.14 5.62 12.04
C VAL A 96 16.75 6.73 11.21
N SER A 97 16.62 6.64 9.89
CA SER A 97 17.11 7.65 8.95
C SER A 97 15.99 8.63 8.61
N PRO A 98 16.18 9.94 8.88
CA PRO A 98 15.21 10.97 8.49
C PRO A 98 14.93 11.00 6.98
N PHE A 99 15.91 10.62 6.17
CA PHE A 99 15.76 10.53 4.72
C PHE A 99 14.73 9.44 4.35
N TYR A 100 14.83 8.23 4.93
CA TYR A 100 13.87 7.17 4.66
C TYR A 100 12.48 7.49 5.23
N THR A 101 12.41 8.07 6.42
CA THR A 101 11.14 8.55 6.99
C THR A 101 10.47 9.57 6.06
N LEU A 102 11.24 10.52 5.51
CA LEU A 102 10.71 11.51 4.57
C LEU A 102 10.30 10.87 3.25
N PHE A 103 11.13 9.99 2.67
CA PHE A 103 10.84 9.28 1.43
C PHE A 103 9.52 8.50 1.53
N TRP A 104 9.36 7.70 2.57
CA TRP A 104 8.12 6.93 2.80
C TRP A 104 6.94 7.83 3.20
N GLY A 105 7.20 8.93 3.90
CA GLY A 105 6.22 9.99 4.14
C GLY A 105 5.71 10.64 2.85
N THR A 106 6.60 10.89 1.88
CA THR A 106 6.24 11.40 0.55
C THR A 106 5.40 10.38 -0.22
N ALA A 107 5.77 9.10 -0.17
CA ALA A 107 4.96 8.02 -0.74
C ALA A 107 3.57 7.97 -0.08
N ALA A 108 3.48 8.12 1.25
CA ALA A 108 2.24 8.13 1.99
C ALA A 108 1.28 9.25 1.58
N VAL A 109 1.78 10.49 1.40
CA VAL A 109 0.95 11.62 0.96
C VAL A 109 0.56 11.54 -0.52
N THR A 110 1.34 10.81 -1.33
CA THR A 110 1.08 10.64 -2.77
C THR A 110 0.08 9.53 -3.04
N ILE A 111 0.26 8.36 -2.39
CA ILE A 111 -0.54 7.16 -2.61
C ILE A 111 -1.76 7.10 -1.67
N GLY A 112 -1.63 7.60 -0.45
CA GLY A 112 -2.70 7.61 0.55
C GLY A 112 -4.03 8.20 0.06
N PRO A 113 -4.06 9.32 -0.70
CA PRO A 113 -5.31 9.86 -1.23
C PRO A 113 -5.99 8.90 -2.20
N LEU A 114 -5.21 8.21 -3.03
CA LEU A 114 -5.71 7.24 -4.01
C LEU A 114 -6.32 6.02 -3.31
N LEU A 115 -5.68 5.53 -2.24
CA LEU A 115 -6.20 4.42 -1.44
C LEU A 115 -7.51 4.81 -0.74
N GLY A 116 -7.54 5.99 -0.13
CA GLY A 116 -8.74 6.49 0.54
C GLY A 116 -9.90 6.75 -0.41
N TRP A 117 -9.61 7.33 -1.58
CA TRP A 117 -10.59 7.48 -2.66
C TRP A 117 -11.11 6.13 -3.14
N SER A 118 -10.21 5.17 -3.39
CA SER A 118 -10.54 3.82 -3.85
C SER A 118 -11.46 3.10 -2.87
N ALA A 119 -11.14 3.15 -1.58
CA ALA A 119 -11.95 2.60 -0.50
C ALA A 119 -13.36 3.22 -0.51
N HIS A 120 -13.45 4.55 -0.65
CA HIS A 120 -14.72 5.25 -0.65
C HIS A 120 -15.60 4.89 -1.85
N VAL A 121 -15.07 4.95 -3.07
CA VAL A 121 -15.84 4.68 -4.29
C VAL A 121 -16.31 3.23 -4.34
N LEU A 122 -15.50 2.29 -3.85
CA LEU A 122 -15.86 0.87 -3.80
C LEU A 122 -16.93 0.58 -2.74
N ARG A 123 -16.80 1.17 -1.55
CA ARG A 123 -17.78 1.04 -0.46
C ARG A 123 -19.16 1.53 -0.89
N HIS A 124 -19.22 2.72 -1.51
CA HIS A 124 -20.47 3.39 -1.86
C HIS A 124 -20.99 3.05 -3.26
N ARG A 125 -20.36 2.09 -3.95
CA ARG A 125 -20.75 1.63 -5.30
C ARG A 125 -20.93 2.79 -6.29
N SER A 126 -20.02 3.75 -6.23
CA SER A 126 -19.97 4.88 -7.17
C SER A 126 -19.72 4.39 -8.61
N ARG A 127 -20.02 5.22 -9.61
CA ARG A 127 -19.62 4.98 -11.01
C ARG A 127 -18.11 4.75 -11.19
N TRP A 128 -17.31 5.23 -10.24
CA TRP A 128 -15.86 5.07 -10.20
C TRP A 128 -15.37 3.82 -9.44
N ALA A 129 -16.29 3.01 -8.88
CA ALA A 129 -15.95 1.79 -8.17
C ALA A 129 -15.05 0.83 -8.97
N PRO A 130 -15.21 0.66 -10.31
CA PRO A 130 -14.28 -0.14 -11.11
C PRO A 130 -12.85 0.36 -11.08
N ALA A 131 -12.64 1.67 -11.22
CA ALA A 131 -11.31 2.27 -11.15
C ALA A 131 -10.72 2.14 -9.73
N GLY A 132 -11.52 2.34 -8.68
CA GLY A 132 -11.05 2.16 -7.29
C GLY A 132 -10.67 0.71 -6.97
N ALA A 133 -11.45 -0.27 -7.41
CA ALA A 133 -11.09 -1.69 -7.27
C ALA A 133 -9.84 -2.02 -8.08
N GLY A 134 -9.78 -1.53 -9.32
CA GLY A 134 -8.65 -1.74 -10.22
C GLY A 134 -7.36 -1.16 -9.66
N LEU A 135 -7.42 0.00 -9.01
CA LEU A 135 -6.26 0.66 -8.38
C LEU A 135 -5.66 -0.20 -7.26
N MET A 136 -6.47 -0.64 -6.29
CA MET A 136 -5.97 -1.46 -5.19
C MET A 136 -5.49 -2.84 -5.68
N ALA A 137 -6.22 -3.47 -6.62
CA ALA A 137 -5.78 -4.71 -7.24
C ALA A 137 -4.46 -4.53 -7.99
N GLY A 138 -4.29 -3.43 -8.71
CA GLY A 138 -3.06 -3.09 -9.43
C GLY A 138 -1.88 -2.83 -8.51
N ILE A 139 -2.11 -2.24 -7.33
CA ILE A 139 -1.05 -2.09 -6.31
C ILE A 139 -0.56 -3.46 -5.84
N LEU A 140 -1.46 -4.38 -5.50
CA LEU A 140 -1.09 -5.72 -5.04
C LEU A 140 -0.39 -6.55 -6.14
N VAL A 141 -0.94 -6.52 -7.35
CA VAL A 141 -0.34 -7.21 -8.50
C VAL A 141 1.02 -6.59 -8.85
N GLY A 142 1.13 -5.26 -8.86
CA GLY A 142 2.37 -4.55 -9.16
C GLY A 142 3.46 -4.79 -8.12
N ASP A 143 3.13 -4.71 -6.83
CA ASP A 143 4.05 -4.98 -5.73
C ASP A 143 4.52 -6.45 -5.75
N GLY A 144 3.59 -7.39 -5.95
CA GLY A 144 3.91 -8.82 -6.09
C GLY A 144 4.75 -9.13 -7.33
N ALA A 145 4.40 -8.57 -8.49
CA ALA A 145 5.18 -8.75 -9.71
C ALA A 145 6.58 -8.16 -9.58
N ASN A 146 6.70 -6.94 -9.03
CA ASN A 146 7.99 -6.32 -8.78
C ASN A 146 8.83 -7.17 -7.81
N GLY A 147 8.21 -7.68 -6.75
CA GLY A 147 8.84 -8.60 -5.80
C GLY A 147 9.45 -9.84 -6.46
N LEU A 148 8.67 -10.49 -7.33
CA LEU A 148 9.11 -11.65 -8.11
C LEU A 148 10.19 -11.33 -9.14
N LEU A 149 10.21 -10.10 -9.68
CA LEU A 149 11.14 -9.71 -10.75
C LEU A 149 12.45 -9.11 -10.24
N THR A 150 12.47 -8.50 -9.05
CA THR A 150 13.58 -7.64 -8.61
C THR A 150 14.25 -8.06 -7.31
N VAL A 151 13.53 -8.75 -6.41
CA VAL A 151 14.04 -9.09 -5.07
C VAL A 151 13.87 -10.57 -4.73
N LEU A 152 13.63 -11.41 -5.74
CA LEU A 152 13.41 -12.84 -5.56
C LEU A 152 14.66 -13.59 -5.07
N GLU A 153 15.84 -13.07 -5.36
CA GLU A 153 17.11 -13.66 -4.91
C GLU A 153 17.34 -13.48 -3.40
N SER A 154 16.75 -12.44 -2.80
CA SER A 154 16.89 -12.11 -1.37
C SER A 154 15.65 -12.42 -0.54
N THR A 155 14.53 -12.82 -1.16
CA THR A 155 13.25 -13.06 -0.48
C THR A 155 12.53 -14.29 -1.03
N SER A 156 11.58 -14.83 -0.26
CA SER A 156 10.80 -15.97 -0.74
C SER A 156 9.78 -15.58 -1.82
N PRO A 157 9.59 -16.38 -2.89
CA PRO A 157 8.54 -16.17 -3.90
C PRO A 157 7.12 -16.20 -3.32
N VAL A 158 6.94 -16.83 -2.16
CA VAL A 158 5.62 -17.18 -1.62
C VAL A 158 4.80 -15.93 -1.34
N TYR A 159 5.33 -14.98 -0.58
CA TYR A 159 4.62 -13.73 -0.28
C TYR A 159 4.24 -12.96 -1.54
N TRP A 160 5.18 -12.79 -2.47
CA TRP A 160 4.94 -12.02 -3.69
C TRP A 160 3.85 -12.65 -4.56
N THR A 161 3.86 -13.98 -4.65
CA THR A 161 2.79 -14.75 -5.31
C THR A 161 1.45 -14.53 -4.61
N LEU A 162 1.42 -14.59 -3.27
CA LEU A 162 0.21 -14.33 -2.50
C LEU A 162 -0.32 -12.90 -2.70
N SER A 163 0.58 -11.91 -2.84
CA SER A 163 0.20 -10.52 -3.14
C SER A 163 -0.48 -10.41 -4.51
N VAL A 164 0.11 -11.01 -5.56
CA VAL A 164 -0.51 -11.08 -6.90
C VAL A 164 -1.89 -11.75 -6.82
N LEU A 165 -1.97 -12.91 -6.16
CA LEU A 165 -3.23 -13.64 -6.00
C LEU A 165 -4.29 -12.82 -5.25
N ALA A 166 -3.91 -12.11 -4.19
CA ALA A 166 -4.82 -11.25 -3.45
C ALA A 166 -5.38 -10.12 -4.32
N GLY A 167 -4.53 -9.50 -5.16
CA GLY A 167 -4.95 -8.50 -6.13
C GLY A 167 -5.93 -9.06 -7.18
N LEU A 168 -5.63 -10.22 -7.74
CA LEU A 168 -6.51 -10.91 -8.70
C LEU A 168 -7.84 -11.32 -8.07
N VAL A 169 -7.83 -11.85 -6.84
CA VAL A 169 -9.04 -12.21 -6.10
C VAL A 169 -9.91 -10.98 -5.86
N LEU A 170 -9.33 -9.86 -5.44
CA LEU A 170 -10.06 -8.60 -5.25
C LEU A 170 -10.71 -8.13 -6.57
N LEU A 171 -9.96 -8.17 -7.67
CA LEU A 171 -10.46 -7.77 -9.00
C LEU A 171 -11.61 -8.67 -9.45
N VAL A 172 -11.43 -9.99 -9.42
CA VAL A 172 -12.44 -10.97 -9.82
C VAL A 172 -13.68 -10.84 -8.94
N TRP A 173 -13.52 -10.72 -7.63
CA TRP A 173 -14.64 -10.50 -6.71
C TRP A 173 -15.41 -9.22 -7.06
N ALA A 174 -14.72 -8.11 -7.33
CA ALA A 174 -15.36 -6.85 -7.68
C ALA A 174 -16.11 -6.96 -9.02
N CYS A 175 -15.50 -7.56 -10.04
CA CYS A 175 -16.11 -7.80 -11.35
C CYS A 175 -17.39 -8.66 -11.23
N VAL A 176 -17.33 -9.77 -10.50
CA VAL A 176 -18.46 -10.71 -10.38
C VAL A 176 -19.57 -10.15 -9.48
N ARG A 177 -19.23 -9.44 -8.40
CA ARG A 177 -20.20 -9.06 -7.36
C ARG A 177 -20.67 -7.61 -7.42
N ARG A 178 -19.93 -6.72 -8.08
CA ARG A 178 -20.17 -5.26 -8.00
C ARG A 178 -20.45 -4.60 -9.33
N PHE A 179 -20.07 -5.20 -10.46
CA PHE A 179 -20.04 -4.54 -11.75
C PHE A 179 -20.96 -5.21 -12.78
N PRO A 180 -22.18 -4.69 -13.02
CA PRO A 180 -23.05 -5.21 -14.06
C PRO A 180 -22.55 -4.75 -15.44
N GLY A 181 -21.86 -5.64 -16.16
CA GLY A 181 -21.55 -5.47 -17.58
C GLY A 181 -20.06 -5.30 -17.93
N VAL A 182 -19.76 -5.40 -19.22
CA VAL A 182 -18.38 -5.48 -19.75
C VAL A 182 -17.57 -4.20 -19.56
N ARG A 183 -18.20 -3.02 -19.71
CA ARG A 183 -17.47 -1.73 -19.65
C ARG A 183 -16.85 -1.47 -18.26
N PRO A 184 -17.58 -1.59 -17.14
CA PRO A 184 -16.98 -1.58 -15.81
C PRO A 184 -15.86 -2.60 -15.61
N VAL A 185 -16.03 -3.83 -16.09
CA VAL A 185 -14.99 -4.87 -15.99
C VAL A 185 -13.71 -4.45 -16.72
N LEU A 186 -13.84 -3.97 -17.96
CA LEU A 186 -12.71 -3.46 -18.73
C LEU A 186 -12.02 -2.28 -18.03
N ALA A 187 -12.78 -1.36 -17.43
CA ALA A 187 -12.21 -0.24 -16.68
C ALA A 187 -11.41 -0.71 -15.45
N ALA A 188 -11.93 -1.69 -14.71
CA ALA A 188 -11.22 -2.27 -13.57
C ALA A 188 -9.94 -2.98 -14.00
N VAL A 189 -10.00 -3.85 -15.01
CA VAL A 189 -8.85 -4.57 -15.57
C VAL A 189 -7.81 -3.60 -16.12
N ALA A 190 -8.22 -2.60 -16.90
CA ALA A 190 -7.32 -1.60 -17.46
C ALA A 190 -6.62 -0.80 -16.34
N THR A 191 -7.36 -0.40 -15.29
CA THR A 191 -6.77 0.32 -14.17
C THR A 191 -5.79 -0.57 -13.39
N THR A 192 -6.11 -1.85 -13.20
CA THR A 192 -5.18 -2.83 -12.60
C THR A 192 -3.90 -2.95 -13.41
N ALA A 193 -4.00 -3.15 -14.72
CA ALA A 193 -2.84 -3.28 -15.59
C ALA A 193 -1.98 -2.01 -15.62
N LEU A 194 -2.62 -0.84 -15.71
CA LEU A 194 -1.93 0.46 -15.71
C LEU A 194 -1.18 0.70 -14.39
N VAL A 195 -1.83 0.46 -13.25
CA VAL A 195 -1.20 0.67 -11.94
C VAL A 195 -0.09 -0.35 -11.67
N ALA A 196 -0.31 -1.63 -11.99
CA ALA A 196 0.71 -2.66 -11.85
C ALA A 196 1.93 -2.37 -12.75
N GLY A 197 1.69 -1.97 -13.99
CA GLY A 197 2.73 -1.56 -14.93
C GLY A 197 3.48 -0.31 -14.48
N ALA A 198 2.78 0.69 -13.94
CA ALA A 198 3.41 1.89 -13.39
C ALA A 198 4.34 1.56 -12.23
N ILE A 199 3.93 0.69 -11.30
CA ILE A 199 4.78 0.25 -10.18
C ILE A 199 6.05 -0.43 -10.70
N CYS A 200 5.91 -1.40 -11.60
CA CYS A 200 7.06 -2.08 -12.20
C CYS A 200 7.98 -1.11 -12.95
N GLY A 201 7.42 -0.15 -13.69
CA GLY A 201 8.16 0.86 -14.43
C GLY A 201 8.93 1.82 -13.52
N VAL A 202 8.34 2.25 -12.40
CA VAL A 202 9.03 3.09 -11.39
C VAL A 202 10.25 2.37 -10.83
N PHE A 203 10.11 1.10 -10.44
CA PHE A 203 11.22 0.31 -9.91
C PHE A 203 12.29 0.01 -10.95
N ALA A 204 11.90 -0.34 -12.19
CA ALA A 204 12.84 -0.55 -13.29
C ALA A 204 13.64 0.72 -13.59
N THR A 205 12.97 1.88 -13.59
CA THR A 205 13.61 3.19 -13.83
C THR A 205 14.55 3.56 -12.68
N ALA A 206 14.12 3.37 -11.43
CA ALA A 206 14.96 3.59 -10.26
C ALA A 206 16.23 2.73 -10.30
N ASN A 207 16.09 1.44 -10.65
CA ASN A 207 17.23 0.54 -10.79
C ASN A 207 18.19 0.98 -11.89
N HIS A 208 17.67 1.44 -13.04
CA HIS A 208 18.50 1.94 -14.15
C HIS A 208 19.31 3.20 -13.79
N PHE A 209 18.70 4.13 -13.06
CA PHE A 209 19.40 5.33 -12.58
C PHE A 209 20.47 5.00 -11.54
N LEU A 210 20.19 4.03 -10.66
CA LEU A 210 21.16 3.57 -9.65
C LEU A 210 22.30 2.76 -10.26
N SER A 211 22.08 2.08 -11.39
CA SER A 211 23.12 1.32 -12.11
C SER A 211 23.91 2.13 -13.13
N GLY A 212 23.73 3.45 -13.20
CA GLY A 212 24.54 4.33 -14.05
C GLY A 212 24.30 4.20 -15.57
N GLY A 213 23.20 3.59 -16.01
CA GLY A 213 22.85 3.54 -17.43
C GLY A 213 23.60 2.51 -18.30
N GLU A 214 24.47 1.67 -17.72
CA GLU A 214 25.11 0.59 -18.49
C GLU A 214 24.12 -0.56 -18.76
N ALA A 215 24.16 -1.11 -19.99
CA ALA A 215 23.38 -2.27 -20.38
C ALA A 215 23.72 -3.47 -19.48
N PRO A 216 22.77 -4.40 -19.21
CA PRO A 216 22.95 -5.42 -18.20
C PRO A 216 24.04 -6.43 -18.61
N ALA A 217 25.27 -6.20 -18.12
CA ALA A 217 26.20 -7.29 -17.87
C ALA A 217 25.61 -8.15 -16.75
N ALA A 218 25.69 -9.46 -16.94
CA ALA A 218 25.06 -10.46 -16.11
C ALA A 218 25.27 -10.23 -14.60
N ALA A 219 24.15 -10.25 -13.87
CA ALA A 219 24.04 -10.79 -12.50
C ALA A 219 24.96 -10.22 -11.40
N GLU A 220 24.96 -8.91 -11.19
CA GLU A 220 25.35 -8.33 -9.87
C GLU A 220 24.37 -7.27 -9.33
N SER A 221 23.18 -7.14 -9.94
CA SER A 221 22.25 -6.05 -9.65
C SER A 221 21.14 -6.42 -8.66
N SER A 222 20.86 -5.51 -7.72
CA SER A 222 19.69 -5.41 -6.83
C SER A 222 19.85 -5.92 -5.40
N ALA A 223 20.57 -7.03 -5.17
CA ALA A 223 20.97 -7.40 -3.81
C ALA A 223 21.85 -6.30 -3.20
N GLY A 224 22.69 -5.65 -4.02
CA GLY A 224 23.59 -4.58 -3.61
C GLY A 224 22.91 -3.33 -3.06
N ALA A 225 21.82 -2.79 -3.61
CA ALA A 225 21.30 -1.52 -3.07
C ALA A 225 20.54 -1.67 -1.74
N ILE A 226 19.87 -2.81 -1.54
CA ILE A 226 19.19 -3.13 -0.27
C ILE A 226 20.18 -3.75 0.74
N ALA A 227 21.19 -4.51 0.27
CA ALA A 227 22.25 -5.03 1.14
C ALA A 227 23.35 -4.01 1.46
N VAL A 228 23.63 -3.02 0.60
CA VAL A 228 24.56 -1.91 0.89
C VAL A 228 24.02 -1.08 2.05
N LEU A 229 22.69 -0.91 2.10
CA LEU A 229 22.01 -0.28 3.24
C LEU A 229 22.04 -1.14 4.51
N ASP A 230 21.97 -2.48 4.38
CA ASP A 230 22.12 -3.39 5.53
C ASP A 230 23.59 -3.53 6.00
N THR A 231 24.58 -3.36 5.11
CA THR A 231 26.01 -3.36 5.45
C THR A 231 26.51 -2.03 6.02
N GLU A 232 26.00 -0.88 5.57
CA GLU A 232 26.36 0.42 6.18
C GLU A 232 25.81 0.53 7.61
N VAL A 233 24.64 -0.06 7.89
CA VAL A 233 24.07 -0.16 9.24
C VAL A 233 24.84 -1.11 10.15
N ARG A 234 25.49 -2.16 9.61
CA ARG A 234 26.38 -3.05 10.39
C ARG A 234 27.81 -2.53 10.54
N ALA A 235 28.25 -1.60 9.71
CA ALA A 235 29.62 -1.06 9.75
C ALA A 235 29.77 0.16 10.70
N GLN A 236 28.67 0.73 11.19
CA GLN A 236 28.65 1.86 12.14
C GLN A 236 28.23 1.45 13.57
N GLY A 237 28.10 0.15 13.84
CA GLY A 237 27.83 -0.43 15.17
C GLY A 237 29.04 -1.13 15.74
#